data_AF-A0AAV3S0X9-F1
#
_entry.id   AF-A0AAV3S0X9-F1
#
_cell.length_a   1.000
_cell.length_b   1.000
_cell.length_c   1.000
_cell.angle_alpha   90.00
_cell.angle_beta   90.00
_cell.angle_gamma   90.00
#
_symmetry.space_group_name_H-M   'P 1'
#
loop_
_entity.id
_entity.type
_entity.pdbx_description
1 polymer ?
#
loop_
_entity_poly.entity_id
_entity_poly.type
_entity_poly.pdbx_seq_one_letter_code
_entity_poly.pdbx_strand_id
1 'polypeptide(L)'
;MNSIVEEPMLTRIDRLDNIIKKLEEIRGLTHGKHSPRSSYESTHSRSTSDGQGALSTSSVDFSPRSMQKHCRPMDDVIVETERKGTLLERLMYVEDRVLKMCEEIEEELKDRRRRDYEVSTNIEKKSRKKGLKQLVKKCMPHKGTKTKEEMVA
;
A
#
# COMPACT_ATOMS: atom_id res chain seq x y z
N MET A 1 -12.90 23.30 -9.81
CA MET A 1 -12.37 22.08 -9.18
C MET A 1 -11.32 21.52 -10.13
N ASN A 2 -10.04 21.75 -9.86
CA ASN A 2 -8.97 21.33 -10.77
C ASN A 2 -8.53 19.93 -10.34
N SER A 3 -9.02 18.93 -11.08
CA SER A 3 -8.50 17.57 -10.98
C SER A 3 -7.07 17.57 -11.52
N ILE A 4 -6.09 17.47 -10.62
CA ILE A 4 -4.72 17.18 -11.00
C ILE A 4 -4.76 15.74 -11.48
N VAL A 5 -4.78 15.54 -12.80
CA VAL A 5 -4.66 14.22 -13.41
C VAL A 5 -3.21 13.80 -13.20
N GLU A 6 -2.94 13.20 -12.03
CA GLU A 6 -1.63 12.67 -11.69
C GLU A 6 -1.34 11.50 -12.64
N GLU A 7 -0.21 11.59 -13.35
CA GLU A 7 0.23 10.55 -14.30
C GLU A 7 0.29 9.20 -13.56
N PRO A 8 -0.34 8.12 -14.08
CA PRO A 8 -0.35 6.82 -13.43
C PRO A 8 1.07 6.38 -13.07
N MET A 9 1.30 5.83 -11.88
CA MET A 9 2.65 5.51 -11.39
C MET A 9 3.50 4.71 -12.38
N LEU A 10 2.90 3.83 -13.18
CA LEU A 10 3.57 3.09 -14.25
C LEU A 10 4.22 4.00 -15.30
N THR A 11 3.53 5.05 -15.76
CA THR A 11 4.06 5.99 -16.75
C THR A 11 5.28 6.76 -16.23
N ARG A 12 5.30 7.06 -14.93
CA ARG A 12 6.43 7.72 -14.27
C ARG A 12 7.65 6.79 -14.20
N ILE A 13 7.43 5.51 -13.94
CA ILE A 13 8.49 4.48 -13.90
C ILE A 13 9.05 4.27 -15.31
N ASP A 14 8.20 4.06 -16.32
CA ASP A 14 8.62 3.90 -17.72
C ASP A 14 9.46 5.10 -18.20
N ARG A 15 9.09 6.33 -17.78
CA ARG A 15 9.85 7.52 -18.12
C ARG A 15 11.24 7.55 -17.49
N LEU A 16 11.37 7.07 -16.25
CA LEU A 16 12.66 6.96 -15.55
C LEU A 16 13.56 5.91 -16.21
N ASP A 17 13.02 4.75 -16.55
CA ASP A 17 13.77 3.68 -17.21
C ASP A 17 14.33 4.13 -18.56
N ASN A 18 13.54 4.88 -19.34
CA ASN A 18 14.00 5.48 -20.60
C ASN A 18 15.12 6.51 -20.41
N ILE A 19 15.09 7.29 -19.33
CA ILE A 19 16.13 8.29 -19.02
C ILE A 19 17.43 7.58 -18.63
N ILE A 20 17.34 6.57 -17.75
CA ILE A 20 18.50 5.78 -17.31
C ILE A 20 19.18 5.12 -18.52
N LYS A 21 18.40 4.49 -19.40
CA LYS A 21 18.90 3.85 -20.62
C LYS A 21 19.72 4.81 -21.50
N LYS A 22 19.23 6.05 -21.71
CA LYS A 22 19.96 7.06 -22.50
C LYS A 22 21.23 7.54 -21.82
N LEU A 23 21.22 7.67 -20.49
CA LEU A 23 22.41 8.08 -19.74
C LEU A 23 23.50 7.01 -19.78
N GLU A 24 23.12 5.73 -19.75
CA GLU A 24 24.05 4.62 -19.90
C GLU A 24 24.63 4.53 -21.31
N GLU A 25 23.83 4.81 -22.34
CA GLU A 25 24.28 4.90 -23.73
C GLU A 25 25.33 6.00 -23.92
N ILE A 26 25.09 7.20 -23.37
CA ILE A 26 26.06 8.32 -23.40
C ILE A 26 27.34 7.95 -22.63
N ARG A 27 27.21 7.29 -21.47
CA ARG A 27 28.36 6.84 -20.67
C ARG A 27 29.18 5.77 -21.40
N GLY A 28 28.54 4.87 -22.14
CA GLY A 28 29.20 3.85 -22.97
C GLY A 28 29.97 4.44 -24.16
N LEU A 29 29.44 5.49 -24.79
CA LEU A 29 30.09 6.22 -25.88
C LEU A 29 31.32 7.02 -25.43
N THR A 30 31.46 7.30 -24.14
CA THR A 30 32.59 8.05 -23.58
C THR A 30 33.81 7.15 -23.29
N HIS A 31 33.60 5.83 -23.17
CA HIS A 31 34.65 4.86 -22.77
C HIS A 31 35.13 3.91 -23.88
N GLY A 32 34.53 3.94 -25.07
CA GLY A 32 34.95 3.14 -26.22
C GLY A 32 35.28 4.04 -27.41
N LYS A 33 36.54 4.02 -27.86
CA LYS A 33 37.10 4.75 -29.01
C LYS A 33 36.08 5.01 -30.13
N HIS A 34 35.75 6.28 -30.36
CA HIS A 34 35.85 6.96 -31.66
C HIS A 34 35.56 8.44 -31.43
N SER A 35 36.60 9.27 -31.51
CA SER A 35 36.42 10.67 -31.83
C SER A 35 35.97 10.77 -33.29
N PRO A 36 34.84 11.44 -33.59
CA PRO A 36 34.78 12.35 -34.70
C PRO A 36 35.04 13.73 -34.11
N ARG A 37 36.26 14.20 -34.28
CA ARG A 37 36.60 15.61 -34.27
C ARG A 37 35.65 16.31 -35.25
N SER A 38 34.55 16.89 -34.76
CA SER A 38 33.80 17.89 -35.52
C SER A 38 34.45 19.22 -35.19
N SER A 39 35.28 19.66 -36.13
CA SER A 39 36.03 20.90 -36.11
C SER A 39 35.07 22.07 -35.89
N TYR A 40 35.36 22.85 -34.87
CA TYR A 40 35.23 24.29 -34.98
C TYR A 40 36.06 24.71 -36.20
N GLU A 41 35.41 25.11 -37.29
CA GLU A 41 36.08 25.91 -38.32
C GLU A 41 35.23 27.15 -38.54
N SER A 42 35.70 28.22 -37.91
CA SER A 42 35.16 29.56 -38.08
C SER A 42 35.48 30.05 -39.49
N THR A 43 34.63 29.80 -40.47
CA THR A 43 34.69 30.51 -41.75
C THR A 43 33.90 31.81 -41.63
N HIS A 44 34.61 32.86 -41.19
CA HIS A 44 34.21 34.24 -41.50
C HIS A 44 34.48 34.49 -42.98
N SER A 45 33.52 34.13 -43.84
CA SER A 45 33.48 34.54 -45.25
C SER A 45 32.27 35.45 -45.44
N ARG A 46 32.43 36.71 -45.04
CA ARG A 46 31.52 37.81 -45.37
C ARG A 46 31.64 38.11 -46.86
N SER A 47 30.69 37.64 -47.66
CA SER A 47 30.23 38.12 -48.99
C SER A 47 29.27 37.02 -49.47
N THR A 48 27.96 37.21 -49.57
CA THR A 48 27.30 37.96 -50.64
C THR A 48 25.86 38.36 -50.27
N SER A 49 25.46 39.48 -50.88
CA SER A 49 24.12 40.02 -51.11
C SER A 49 22.92 39.07 -51.09
N ASP A 50 21.83 39.63 -50.57
CA ASP A 50 20.41 39.45 -50.95
C ASP A 50 19.68 38.15 -50.60
N GLY A 51 18.66 38.33 -49.74
CA GLY A 51 17.34 37.78 -50.03
C GLY A 51 16.75 36.83 -48.99
N GLN A 52 15.84 37.38 -48.19
CA GLN A 52 14.61 36.75 -47.71
C GLN A 52 14.71 35.62 -46.67
N GLY A 53 14.01 35.80 -45.55
CA GLY A 53 13.70 34.68 -44.65
C GLY A 53 13.47 35.10 -43.21
N ALA A 54 12.54 36.03 -42.99
CA ALA A 54 11.98 36.26 -41.66
C ALA A 54 11.26 34.99 -41.19
N LEU A 55 11.91 34.21 -40.33
CA LEU A 55 11.23 33.33 -39.38
C LEU A 55 11.95 33.46 -38.04
N SER A 56 11.57 34.52 -37.33
CA SER A 56 11.66 34.60 -35.88
C SER A 56 10.92 33.40 -35.28
N THR A 57 11.62 32.30 -35.04
CA THR A 57 11.13 31.25 -34.15
C THR A 57 11.64 31.56 -32.76
N SER A 58 10.73 32.13 -31.97
CA SER A 58 10.84 32.38 -30.54
C SER A 58 11.54 31.22 -29.83
N SER A 59 12.78 31.45 -29.40
CA SER A 59 13.40 30.64 -28.35
C SER A 59 12.62 30.95 -27.08
N VAL A 60 11.62 30.13 -26.79
CA VAL A 60 11.05 30.05 -25.46
C VAL A 60 12.20 29.65 -24.53
N ASP A 61 12.67 30.63 -23.76
CA ASP A 61 13.61 30.46 -22.66
C ASP A 61 12.96 29.58 -21.57
N PHE A 62 12.87 28.27 -21.81
CA PHE A 62 12.59 27.26 -20.80
C PHE A 62 13.88 26.73 -20.18
N SER A 63 14.90 27.58 -20.07
CA SER A 63 15.96 27.33 -19.11
C SER A 63 15.42 27.74 -17.74
N PRO A 64 15.22 26.84 -16.76
CA PRO A 64 14.89 27.23 -15.41
C PRO A 64 16.14 27.91 -14.83
N ARG A 65 16.35 29.18 -15.17
CA ARG A 65 17.34 30.04 -14.56
C ARG A 65 16.93 30.17 -13.09
N SER A 66 17.59 29.38 -12.23
CA SER A 66 17.58 29.44 -10.74
C SER A 66 16.88 28.35 -9.91
N MET A 67 16.73 27.11 -10.39
CA MET A 67 16.46 25.97 -9.47
C MET A 67 17.46 25.90 -8.30
N GLN A 68 18.67 26.42 -8.49
CA GLN A 68 19.72 26.49 -7.48
C GLN A 68 19.38 27.34 -6.24
N LYS A 69 18.38 28.25 -6.32
CA LYS A 69 17.98 29.11 -5.18
C LYS A 69 16.92 28.48 -4.26
N HIS A 70 16.38 27.31 -4.61
CA HIS A 70 15.31 26.64 -3.86
C HIS A 70 15.66 25.23 -3.38
N CYS A 71 16.83 24.71 -3.75
CA CYS A 71 17.30 23.42 -3.27
C CYS A 71 17.99 23.58 -1.91
N ARG A 72 17.74 22.64 -1.00
CA ARG A 72 18.55 22.49 0.22
C ARG A 72 19.96 22.00 -0.16
N PRO A 73 20.99 22.31 0.64
CA PRO A 73 22.34 21.79 0.44
C PRO A 73 22.33 20.26 0.32
N MET A 74 23.19 19.72 -0.57
CA MET A 74 23.23 18.28 -0.83
C MET A 74 23.60 17.47 0.43
N ASP A 75 24.50 17.99 1.26
CA ASP A 75 24.93 17.34 2.49
C ASP A 75 23.76 17.14 3.47
N ASP A 76 22.88 18.13 3.58
CA ASP A 76 21.68 18.05 4.42
C ASP A 76 20.74 16.93 3.92
N VAL A 77 20.60 16.81 2.59
CA VAL A 77 19.74 15.78 1.97
C VAL A 77 20.32 14.38 2.16
N ILE A 78 21.65 14.23 2.10
CA ILE A 78 22.33 12.95 2.35
C ILE A 78 22.10 12.52 3.81
N VAL A 79 22.39 13.40 4.78
CA VAL A 79 22.19 13.11 6.21
C VAL A 79 20.72 12.81 6.52
N GLU A 80 19.79 13.55 5.93
CA GLU A 80 18.35 13.32 6.10
C GLU A 80 17.93 11.94 5.55
N THR A 81 18.44 11.55 4.38
CA THR A 81 18.08 10.29 3.73
C THR A 81 18.67 9.10 4.48
N GLU A 82 19.93 9.20 4.93
CA GLU A 82 20.56 8.17 5.78
C GLU A 82 19.80 8.00 7.10
N ARG A 83 19.38 9.12 7.73
CA ARG A 83 18.62 9.08 8.97
C ARG A 83 17.22 8.49 8.79
N LYS A 84 16.52 8.81 7.69
CA LYS A 84 15.14 8.36 7.44
C LYS A 84 15.07 6.92 6.93
N GLY A 85 16.18 6.38 6.45
CA GLY A 85 16.24 5.05 5.88
C GLY A 85 15.55 4.96 4.53
N THR A 86 15.55 3.76 3.97
CA THR A 86 14.95 3.52 2.65
C THR A 86 13.42 3.43 2.73
N LEU A 87 12.74 3.66 1.60
CA LEU A 87 11.31 3.35 1.48
C LEU A 87 11.02 1.87 1.81
N LEU A 88 11.94 0.98 1.44
CA LEU A 88 11.81 -0.47 1.67
C LEU A 88 11.80 -0.80 3.16
N GLU A 89 12.67 -0.20 3.97
CA GLU A 89 12.67 -0.38 5.43
C GLU A 89 11.35 0.03 6.06
N ARG A 90 10.80 1.18 5.64
CA ARG A 90 9.50 1.65 6.12
C ARG A 90 8.36 0.72 5.70
N LEU A 91 8.42 0.17 4.49
CA LEU A 91 7.43 -0.78 4.00
C LEU A 91 7.47 -2.09 4.81
N MET A 92 8.67 -2.62 5.05
CA MET A 92 8.89 -3.81 5.87
C MET A 92 8.38 -3.62 7.31
N TYR A 93 8.60 -2.45 7.90
CA TYR A 93 8.07 -2.13 9.24
C TYR A 93 6.53 -2.08 9.26
N VAL A 94 5.91 -1.52 8.21
CA VAL A 94 4.45 -1.50 8.09
C VAL A 94 3.91 -2.91 7.90
N GLU A 95 4.56 -3.72 7.07
CA GLU A 95 4.18 -5.12 6.83
C GLU A 95 4.22 -5.95 8.12
N ASP A 96 5.31 -5.85 8.90
CA ASP A 96 5.43 -6.52 10.21
C ASP A 96 4.31 -6.11 11.20
N ARG A 97 3.98 -4.82 11.24
CA ARG A 97 2.90 -4.31 12.11
C ARG A 97 1.52 -4.79 11.66
N VAL A 98 1.28 -4.82 10.35
CA VAL A 98 0.01 -5.33 9.80
C VAL A 98 -0.11 -6.82 10.07
N LEU A 99 0.96 -7.59 9.91
CA LEU A 99 0.99 -9.01 10.21
C LEU A 99 0.60 -9.28 11.66
N LYS A 100 1.23 -8.59 12.63
CA LYS A 100 0.90 -8.72 14.06
C LYS A 100 -0.57 -8.40 14.36
N MET A 101 -1.09 -7.32 13.78
CA MET A 101 -2.51 -6.97 13.92
C MET A 101 -3.43 -8.04 13.35
N CYS A 102 -3.08 -8.62 12.20
CA CYS A 102 -3.84 -9.71 11.60
C CYS A 102 -3.85 -10.96 12.49
N GLU A 103 -2.71 -11.32 13.08
CA GLU A 103 -2.61 -12.44 14.03
C GLU A 103 -3.46 -12.20 15.27
N GLU A 104 -3.41 -11.00 15.86
CA GLU A 104 -4.23 -10.62 17.02
C GLU A 104 -5.73 -10.72 16.73
N ILE A 105 -6.17 -10.19 15.58
CA ILE A 105 -7.57 -10.26 15.14
C ILE A 105 -8.00 -11.71 14.90
N GLU A 106 -7.13 -12.52 14.27
CA GLU A 106 -7.44 -13.92 13.99
C GLU A 106 -7.64 -14.73 15.28
N GLU A 107 -6.77 -14.53 16.28
CA GLU A 107 -6.92 -15.17 17.59
C GLU A 107 -8.18 -14.69 18.33
N GLU A 108 -8.49 -13.38 18.32
CA GLU A 108 -9.73 -12.86 18.91
C GLU A 108 -10.98 -13.51 18.27
N LEU A 109 -10.98 -13.66 16.94
CA LEU A 109 -12.06 -14.30 16.20
C LEU A 109 -12.18 -15.79 16.50
N LYS A 110 -11.05 -16.51 16.65
CA LYS A 110 -11.04 -17.91 17.07
C LYS A 110 -11.64 -18.06 18.48
N ASP A 111 -11.24 -17.20 19.41
CA ASP A 111 -11.75 -17.24 20.78
C ASP A 111 -13.22 -16.83 20.88
N ARG A 112 -13.68 -15.87 20.06
CA ARG A 112 -15.11 -15.56 19.90
C ARG A 112 -15.88 -16.78 19.40
N ARG A 113 -15.38 -17.46 18.37
CA ARG A 113 -16.03 -18.65 17.80
C ARG A 113 -16.11 -19.80 18.82
N ARG A 114 -15.05 -20.01 19.62
CA ARG A 114 -15.06 -20.99 20.72
C ARG A 114 -16.15 -20.68 21.74
N ARG A 115 -16.24 -19.42 22.19
CA ARG A 115 -17.29 -18.98 23.12
C ARG A 115 -18.70 -19.17 22.54
N ASP A 116 -18.91 -18.79 21.29
CA ASP A 116 -20.21 -18.93 20.62
C ASP A 116 -20.63 -20.42 20.51
N TYR A 117 -19.67 -21.31 20.25
CA TYR A 117 -19.88 -22.76 20.23
C TYR A 117 -20.20 -23.33 21.63
N GLU A 118 -19.47 -22.92 22.66
CA GLU A 118 -19.72 -23.34 24.04
C GLU A 118 -21.09 -22.88 24.54
N VAL A 119 -21.51 -21.66 24.20
CA VAL A 119 -22.84 -21.14 24.53
C VAL A 119 -23.91 -21.98 23.83
N SER A 120 -23.76 -22.21 22.53
CA SER A 120 -24.73 -22.98 21.73
C SER A 120 -24.89 -24.41 22.25
N THR A 121 -23.79 -25.11 22.51
CA THR A 121 -23.81 -26.48 23.04
C THR A 121 -24.40 -26.55 24.45
N ASN A 122 -24.17 -25.55 25.30
CA ASN A 122 -24.77 -25.49 26.63
C ASN A 122 -26.28 -25.24 26.58
N ILE A 123 -26.76 -24.41 25.65
CA ILE A 123 -28.20 -24.18 25.44
C ILE A 123 -28.89 -25.48 25.00
N GLU A 124 -28.31 -26.20 24.04
CA GLU A 124 -28.83 -27.51 23.60
C GLU A 124 -28.86 -28.55 24.74
N LYS A 125 -27.78 -28.67 25.51
CA LYS A 125 -27.74 -29.60 26.65
C LYS A 125 -28.80 -29.25 27.69
N LYS A 126 -29.04 -27.95 27.95
CA LYS A 126 -30.08 -27.50 28.89
C LYS A 126 -31.48 -27.78 28.36
N SER A 127 -31.75 -27.59 27.06
CA SER A 127 -33.08 -27.87 26.47
C SER A 127 -33.40 -29.38 26.49
N ARG A 128 -32.43 -30.24 26.13
CA ARG A 128 -32.59 -31.71 26.18
C ARG A 128 -32.87 -32.21 27.60
N LYS A 129 -32.18 -31.68 28.62
CA LYS A 129 -32.40 -32.02 30.04
C LYS A 129 -33.81 -31.63 30.52
N LYS A 130 -34.38 -30.52 30.03
CA LYS A 130 -35.76 -30.10 30.38
C LYS A 130 -36.81 -31.06 29.78
N GLY A 131 -36.66 -31.43 28.51
CA GLY A 131 -37.56 -32.36 27.83
C GLY A 131 -37.55 -33.76 28.45
N LEU A 132 -36.36 -34.30 28.73
CA LEU A 132 -36.24 -35.63 29.36
C LEU A 132 -36.86 -35.66 30.77
N LYS A 133 -36.67 -34.61 31.57
CA LYS A 133 -37.30 -34.50 32.90
C LYS A 133 -38.84 -34.51 32.82
N GLN A 134 -39.43 -33.84 31.83
CA GLN A 134 -40.88 -33.88 31.63
C GLN A 134 -41.36 -35.26 31.20
N LEU A 135 -40.62 -35.96 30.33
CA LEU A 135 -40.96 -37.31 29.90
C LEU A 135 -40.91 -38.29 31.08
N VAL A 136 -39.83 -38.27 31.87
CA VAL A 136 -39.69 -39.11 33.07
C VAL A 136 -40.83 -38.84 34.06
N LYS A 137 -41.22 -37.56 34.27
CA LYS A 137 -42.34 -37.20 35.14
C LYS A 137 -43.68 -37.77 34.66
N LYS A 138 -43.89 -37.87 33.34
CA LYS A 138 -45.10 -38.47 32.75
C LYS A 138 -45.09 -40.00 32.79
N CYS A 139 -43.92 -40.63 32.69
CA CYS A 139 -43.78 -42.08 32.64
C CYS A 139 -43.65 -42.74 34.01
N MET A 140 -43.34 -42.00 35.09
CA MET A 140 -43.38 -42.55 36.44
C MET A 140 -44.83 -42.61 36.95
N PRO A 141 -45.36 -43.81 37.29
CA PRO A 141 -46.63 -43.90 37.98
C PRO A 141 -46.49 -43.23 39.36
N HIS A 142 -47.41 -42.33 39.71
CA HIS A 142 -47.50 -41.77 41.05
C HIS A 142 -47.67 -42.93 42.05
N LYS A 143 -46.60 -43.32 42.75
CA LYS A 143 -46.71 -44.13 43.97
C LYS A 143 -47.16 -43.18 45.08
N GLY A 144 -48.46 -43.22 45.37
CA GLY A 144 -49.19 -42.19 46.07
C GLY A 144 -49.01 -42.12 47.58
N THR A 145 -49.60 -41.07 48.15
CA THR A 145 -49.95 -40.99 49.56
C THR A 145 -51.47 -41.04 49.66
N LYS A 146 -52.01 -42.19 50.09
CA LYS A 146 -53.38 -42.27 50.60
C LYS A 146 -53.36 -41.59 51.97
N THR A 147 -53.85 -40.36 52.07
CA THR A 147 -54.32 -39.82 53.34
C THR A 147 -55.62 -40.54 53.67
N LYS A 148 -55.57 -41.38 54.70
CA LYS A 148 -56.75 -41.78 55.45
C LYS A 148 -57.28 -40.51 56.11
N GLU A 149 -58.51 -40.15 55.81
CA GLU A 149 -59.32 -39.36 56.73
C GLU A 149 -60.63 -40.10 56.97
N GLU A 150 -60.92 -40.18 58.26
CA GLU A 150 -61.89 -40.98 58.97
C GLU A 150 -63.27 -40.30 58.97
N MET A 151 -64.30 -41.15 58.94
CA MET A 151 -65.51 -41.07 59.78
C MET A 151 -66.56 -39.96 59.63
N VAL A 152 -67.82 -40.44 59.56
CA VAL A 152 -69.11 -39.83 60.02
C VAL A 152 -69.63 -38.71 59.10
N ALA A 153 -70.86 -38.71 58.57
CA ALA A 153 -72.12 -39.42 58.83
C ALA A 153 -72.86 -39.70 57.51
#